data_AF-A0A0V0PWE8-F1
#
_entry.id   AF-A0A0V0PWE8-F1
#
_cell.length_a   1.000
_cell.length_b   1.000
_cell.length_c   1.000
_cell.angle_alpha   90.00
_cell.angle_beta   90.00
_cell.angle_gamma   90.00
#
_symmetry.space_group_name_H-M   'P 1'
#
loop_
_entity.id
_entity.type
_entity.pdbx_description
1 polymer ?
#
loop_
_entity_poly.entity_id
_entity_poly.type
_entity_poly.pdbx_seq_one_letter_code
_entity_poly.pdbx_strand_id
1 'polypeptide(L)'
;MADGKAHHPFRDLEIHVFVGVGAAEGRAVARFHPYDAVPMLFIGSSPEDVIGKAEAFRQETIDKHEAVYVERVERAAKARAARLVKAPEVRTRRPKGDGA
;
A
#
# COMPACT_ATOMS: atom_id res chain seq x y z
N MET A 1 14.51 -13.99 -1.72
CA MET A 1 13.16 -14.16 -1.14
C MET A 1 13.01 -13.05 -0.13
N ALA A 2 12.15 -12.06 -0.37
CA ALA A 2 11.99 -10.91 0.51
C ALA A 2 11.63 -11.38 1.93
N ASP A 3 12.32 -10.86 2.94
CA ASP A 3 12.02 -11.10 4.35
C ASP A 3 10.53 -10.81 4.59
N GLY A 4 9.74 -11.85 4.87
CA GLY A 4 8.27 -11.81 4.98
C GLY A 4 7.73 -11.02 6.18
N LYS A 5 8.41 -9.95 6.58
CA LYS A 5 7.95 -9.01 7.61
C LYS A 5 7.04 -7.97 6.96
N ALA A 6 5.89 -7.75 7.61
CA ALA A 6 5.00 -6.65 7.23
C ALA A 6 5.81 -5.34 7.31
N HIS A 7 5.70 -4.52 6.28
CA HIS A 7 6.32 -3.20 6.22
C HIS A 7 5.39 -2.25 5.47
N HIS A 8 5.62 -0.95 5.62
CA HIS A 8 4.72 0.05 5.06
C HIS A 8 4.75 0.02 3.52
N PRO A 9 3.59 0.04 2.82
CA PRO A 9 3.54 -0.12 1.36
C PRO A 9 4.26 1.00 0.59
N PHE A 10 4.48 2.16 1.21
CA PHE A 10 5.27 3.25 0.62
C PHE A 10 6.73 2.87 0.32
N ARG A 11 7.29 1.83 0.94
CA ARG A 11 8.65 1.35 0.65
C ARG A 11 8.76 0.78 -0.76
N ASP A 12 7.67 0.24 -1.29
CA ASP A 12 7.65 -0.47 -2.58
C ASP A 12 7.18 0.42 -3.75
N LEU A 13 6.67 1.62 -3.46
CA LEU A 13 6.18 2.52 -4.50
C LEU A 13 7.34 3.09 -5.31
N GLU A 14 7.29 2.97 -6.63
CA GLU A 14 8.26 3.60 -7.52
C GLU A 14 7.98 5.10 -7.64
N ILE A 15 9.03 5.92 -7.83
CA ILE A 15 8.87 7.34 -8.13
C ILE A 15 9.12 7.53 -9.63
N HIS A 16 8.09 7.95 -10.35
CA HIS A 16 8.20 8.38 -11.73
C HIS A 16 8.39 9.88 -11.80
N VAL A 17 9.35 10.32 -12.61
CA VAL A 17 9.67 11.73 -12.82
C VAL A 17 9.40 12.10 -14.27
N PHE A 18 8.69 13.21 -14.45
CA PHE A 18 8.35 13.79 -15.73
C PHE A 18 9.06 15.12 -15.85
N VAL A 19 9.81 15.30 -16.92
CA VAL A 19 10.53 16.54 -17.21
C VAL A 19 9.82 17.25 -18.35
N GLY A 20 9.54 18.54 -18.15
CA GLY A 20 8.93 19.38 -19.16
C GLY A 20 9.90 19.64 -20.32
N VAL A 21 9.36 19.64 -21.53
CA VAL A 21 10.09 19.92 -22.78
C VAL A 21 9.44 21.10 -23.50
N GLY A 22 10.22 21.85 -24.29
CA GLY A 22 9.71 23.01 -25.05
C GLY A 22 9.22 24.13 -24.12
N ALA A 23 7.96 24.55 -24.26
CA ALA A 23 7.38 25.62 -23.44
C ALA A 23 7.32 25.33 -21.92
N ALA A 24 7.52 24.07 -21.52
CA ALA A 24 7.59 23.65 -20.12
C ALA A 24 9.01 23.27 -19.67
N GLU A 25 10.03 23.56 -20.48
CA GLU A 25 11.44 23.31 -20.13
C GLU A 25 11.82 23.99 -18.81
N GLY A 26 12.63 23.30 -18.00
CA GLY A 26 12.96 23.74 -16.64
C GLY A 26 11.87 23.48 -15.60
N ARG A 27 10.84 22.69 -15.92
CA ARG A 27 9.87 22.17 -14.94
C ARG A 27 10.00 20.67 -14.82
N ALA A 28 9.83 20.16 -13.61
CA ALA A 28 9.76 18.74 -13.33
C ALA A 28 8.58 18.42 -12.42
N VAL A 29 8.06 17.20 -12.55
CA VAL A 29 7.00 16.66 -11.71
C VAL A 29 7.34 15.23 -11.31
N ALA A 30 7.23 14.88 -10.03
CA ALA A 30 7.34 13.50 -9.55
C ALA A 30 5.99 12.97 -9.04
N ARG A 31 5.78 11.66 -9.20
CA ARG A 31 4.58 10.92 -8.75
C ARG A 31 4.98 9.53 -8.27
N PHE A 32 4.23 9.00 -7.30
CA PHE A 32 4.33 7.58 -6.94
C PHE A 32 3.55 6.72 -7.93
N HIS A 33 4.10 5.56 -8.27
CA HIS A 33 3.46 4.52 -9.08
C HIS A 33 3.11 3.30 -8.20
N PRO A 34 1.89 2.73 -8.31
CA PRO A 34 0.84 3.08 -9.27
C PRO A 34 0.09 4.37 -8.89
N TYR A 35 -0.37 5.12 -9.91
CA TYR A 35 -0.85 6.50 -9.75
C TYR A 35 -2.19 6.65 -9.01
N ASP A 36 -2.94 5.56 -8.89
CA ASP A 36 -4.19 5.46 -8.16
C ASP A 36 -3.98 5.22 -6.65
N ALA A 37 -2.84 4.64 -6.27
CA ALA A 37 -2.51 4.40 -4.87
C ALA A 37 -2.24 5.71 -4.10
N VAL A 38 -1.59 6.68 -4.75
CA VAL A 38 -1.24 7.97 -4.13
C VAL A 38 -1.49 9.12 -5.11
N PRO A 39 -2.60 9.87 -4.98
CA PRO A 39 -2.96 10.96 -5.89
C PRO A 39 -2.19 12.25 -5.60
N MET A 40 -0.90 12.16 -5.27
CA MET A 40 -0.02 13.29 -4.95
C MET A 40 0.89 13.64 -6.13
N LEU A 41 1.16 14.93 -6.30
CA LEU A 41 2.08 15.48 -7.30
C LEU A 41 3.14 16.32 -6.58
N PHE A 42 4.41 16.10 -6.92
CA PHE A 42 5.52 16.93 -6.44
C PHE A 42 6.03 17.76 -7.61
N ILE A 43 5.98 19.09 -7.51
CA ILE A 43 6.33 20.01 -8.59
C ILE A 43 7.60 20.78 -8.21
N GLY A 44 8.48 20.98 -9.18
CA GLY A 44 9.77 21.61 -8.99
C GLY A 44 10.41 22.10 -10.29
N SER A 45 11.60 22.69 -10.15
CA SER A 45 12.37 23.22 -11.28
C SER A 45 13.45 22.27 -11.80
N SER A 46 13.69 21.15 -11.12
CA SER A 46 14.60 20.10 -11.59
C SER A 46 14.12 18.70 -11.19
N PRO A 47 14.56 17.64 -11.89
CA PRO A 47 14.27 16.26 -11.51
C PRO A 47 14.68 15.93 -10.07
N GLU A 48 15.84 16.41 -9.63
CA GLU A 48 16.40 16.13 -8.31
C GLU A 48 15.57 16.77 -7.19
N ASP A 49 15.08 18.00 -7.40
CA ASP A 49 14.19 18.69 -6.45
C ASP A 49 12.89 17.91 -6.24
N VAL A 50 12.25 17.44 -7.32
CA VAL A 50 11.00 16.69 -7.21
C VAL A 50 11.18 15.28 -6.67
N ILE A 51 12.31 14.62 -6.97
CA ILE A 51 12.68 13.34 -6.33
C ILE A 51 12.86 13.55 -4.84
N GLY A 52 13.65 14.55 -4.43
CA GLY A 52 13.91 14.84 -3.02
C GLY A 52 12.63 15.13 -2.23
N LYS A 53 11.70 15.89 -2.81
CA LYS A 53 10.37 16.13 -2.22
C LYS A 53 9.56 14.84 -2.06
N ALA A 54 9.54 13.98 -3.09
CA ALA A 54 8.83 12.71 -3.04
C ALA A 54 9.45 11.77 -2.00
N GLU A 55 10.78 11.66 -1.94
CA GLU A 55 11.48 10.83 -0.96
C GLU A 55 11.32 11.32 0.47
N ALA A 56 11.38 12.64 0.69
CA ALA A 56 11.11 13.22 2.01
C ALA A 56 9.70 12.87 2.49
N PHE A 57 8.70 13.00 1.61
CA PHE A 57 7.32 12.60 1.94
C PHE A 57 7.19 11.09 2.21
N ARG A 58 7.87 10.25 1.41
CA ARG A 58 7.92 8.80 1.63
C ARG A 58 8.45 8.50 3.04
N GLN A 59 9.60 9.08 3.38
CA GLN A 59 10.27 8.82 4.65
C GLN A 59 9.41 9.29 5.83
N GLU A 60 8.87 10.51 5.77
CA GLU A 60 7.99 11.05 6.80
C GLU A 60 6.74 10.19 7.01
N THR A 61 6.15 9.68 5.92
CA THR A 61 4.97 8.81 5.96
C THR A 61 5.30 7.47 6.62
N ILE A 62 6.43 6.86 6.24
CA ILE A 62 6.91 5.62 6.83
C ILE A 62 7.15 5.82 8.33
N ASP A 63 7.91 6.85 8.71
CA ASP A 63 8.26 7.11 10.11
C ASP A 63 7.03 7.32 10.99
N LYS A 64 6.00 7.99 10.46
CA LYS A 64 4.75 8.26 11.20
C LYS A 64 3.83 7.05 11.31
N HIS A 65 3.80 6.16 10.31
CA HIS A 65 2.73 5.19 10.17
C HIS A 65 3.17 3.72 10.09
N GLU A 66 4.46 3.43 9.93
CA GLU A 66 4.97 2.06 9.78
C GLU A 66 4.62 1.20 10.99
N ALA A 67 4.88 1.65 12.21
CA ALA A 67 4.56 0.87 13.42
C ALA A 67 3.07 0.51 13.51
N VAL A 68 2.18 1.48 13.24
CA VAL A 68 0.73 1.27 13.26
C VAL A 68 0.28 0.33 12.15
N TYR A 69 0.88 0.45 10.96
CA TYR A 69 0.57 -0.42 9.83
C TYR A 69 0.97 -1.87 10.13
N VAL A 70 2.20 -2.09 10.60
CA VAL A 70 2.71 -3.42 10.96
C VAL A 70 1.82 -4.08 12.00
N GLU A 71 1.48 -3.37 13.07
CA GLU A 71 0.60 -3.90 14.11
C GLU A 71 -0.78 -4.31 13.56
N ARG A 72 -1.37 -3.50 12.67
CA ARG A 72 -2.66 -3.82 12.03
C ARG A 72 -2.57 -5.06 11.16
N VAL A 73 -1.51 -5.21 10.37
CA VAL A 73 -1.29 -6.38 9.50
C VAL A 73 -1.13 -7.64 10.35
N GLU A 74 -0.34 -7.60 11.42
CA GLU A 74 -0.15 -8.73 12.32
C GLU A 74 -1.45 -9.13 13.04
N ARG A 75 -2.21 -8.15 13.55
CA ARG A 75 -3.52 -8.41 14.17
C ARG A 75 -4.50 -9.04 13.19
N ALA A 76 -4.53 -8.56 11.94
CA ALA A 76 -5.37 -9.13 10.90
C ALA A 76 -4.95 -10.57 10.55
N ALA A 77 -3.64 -10.85 10.47
CA ALA A 77 -3.13 -12.20 10.23
C ALA A 77 -3.52 -13.16 11.36
N LYS A 78 -3.36 -12.75 12.63
CA LYS A 78 -3.80 -13.52 13.81
C LYS A 78 -5.31 -13.80 13.79
N ALA A 79 -6.12 -12.78 13.47
CA ALA A 79 -7.58 -12.93 13.37
C ALA A 79 -8.00 -13.89 12.25
N ARG A 80 -7.33 -13.85 11.08
CA ARG A 80 -7.55 -14.80 9.99
C ARG A 80 -7.20 -16.23 10.40
N ALA A 81 -6.05 -16.43 11.04
CA ALA A 81 -5.65 -17.75 11.54
C ALA A 81 -6.67 -18.31 12.55
N ALA A 82 -7.15 -17.50 13.50
CA ALA A 82 -8.17 -17.91 14.45
C ALA A 82 -9.50 -18.29 13.78
N ARG A 83 -9.91 -17.62 12.70
CA ARG A 83 -11.10 -17.98 11.93
C ARG A 83 -10.97 -19.32 11.20
N LEU A 84 -9.78 -19.65 10.69
CA LEU A 84 -9.52 -20.94 10.05
C LEU A 84 -9.58 -22.08 11.07
N VAL A 85 -9.04 -21.88 12.27
CA VAL A 85 -9.12 -22.88 13.36
C VAL A 85 -10.54 -23.03 13.90
N LYS A 86 -11.32 -21.94 13.94
CA LYS A 86 -12.67 -21.90 14.48
C LYS A 86 -13.77 -22.13 13.43
N ALA A 87 -13.43 -22.43 12.17
CA ALA A 87 -14.41 -22.76 11.14
C ALA A 87 -15.14 -24.04 11.58
N PRO A 88 -16.39 -23.95 12.08
CA PRO A 88 -17.15 -25.14 12.37
C PRO A 88 -17.46 -25.78 11.02
N GLU A 89 -17.36 -27.11 10.95
CA GLU A 89 -17.98 -27.90 9.88
C GLU A 89 -19.29 -27.23 9.49
N VAL A 90 -19.42 -26.92 8.20
CA VAL A 90 -20.70 -26.56 7.62
C VAL A 90 -21.65 -27.68 8.02
N ARG A 91 -22.46 -27.44 9.07
CA ARG A 91 -23.60 -28.27 9.42
C ARG A 91 -24.54 -28.14 8.23
N THR A 92 -24.33 -29.02 7.26
CA THR A 92 -25.29 -29.28 6.20
C THR A 92 -26.60 -29.55 6.91
N ARG A 93 -27.55 -28.62 6.75
CA ARG A 93 -28.88 -28.77 7.32
C ARG A 93 -29.46 -30.06 6.75
N ARG A 94 -29.75 -31.01 7.63
CA ARG A 94 -30.45 -32.27 7.35
C ARG A 94 -31.68 -31.97 6.45
N PRO A 95 -31.90 -32.72 5.35
CA PRO A 95 -33.10 -32.53 4.54
C PRO A 95 -34.33 -32.82 5.41
N LYS A 96 -35.29 -31.90 5.40
CA LYS A 96 -36.53 -32.04 6.16
C LYS A 96 -37.44 -33.03 5.42
N GLY A 97 -37.36 -34.29 5.87
CA GLY A 97 -38.40 -35.32 5.90
C GLY A 97 -39.30 -35.51 4.67
N ASP A 98 -39.15 -36.68 4.06
CA ASP A 98 -40.28 -37.40 3.45
C ASP A 98 -41.45 -37.47 4.43
N GLY A 99 -42.62 -37.05 3.98
CA GLY A 99 -43.86 -37.11 4.73
C GLY A 99 -44.97 -37.66 3.85
N ALA A 100 -45.19 -38.98 4.00
CA ALA A 100 -46.40 -39.79 3.76
C ALA A 100 -47.22 -39.58 2.48
#